data_AF-A0A4R2I9D9-F1
#
_entry.id   AF-A0A4R2I9D9-F1
#
_cell.length_a   1.000
_cell.length_b   1.000
_cell.length_c   1.000
_cell.angle_alpha   90.00
_cell.angle_beta   90.00
_cell.angle_gamma   90.00
#
_symmetry.space_group_name_H-M   'P 1'
#
loop_
_entity.id
_entity.type
_entity.pdbx_description
1 polymer ?
#
loop_
_entity_poly.entity_id
_entity_poly.type
_entity_poly.pdbx_seq_one_letter_code
_entity_poly.pdbx_strand_id
1 'polypeptide(L)'
;MLPMQPGLPERHTHDYRRHGTTTLFAALEIATGAVTAACKPRHRHQEFLAFLKQVARAYPGQELHLVMDNYAAHKRIEIRTWLDKNPRIHVHFTPTSGSWLNLVEVWFGIIERQAIHRGSFGSVRDLNTKIRAFITGWNNRCHPFAWTKTPDEILKKANRQNTSNTVH
;
A
#
# COMPACT_ATOMS: atom_id res chain seq x y z
N MET A 1 -39.23 6.18 -6.80
CA MET A 1 -38.83 5.35 -7.95
C MET A 1 -39.25 6.11 -9.19
N LEU A 2 -38.31 6.69 -9.93
CA LEU A 2 -38.57 7.38 -11.20
C LEU A 2 -38.10 6.48 -12.35
N PRO A 3 -38.80 6.46 -13.50
CA PRO A 3 -38.48 5.55 -14.60
C PRO A 3 -37.18 5.94 -15.32
N MET A 4 -36.41 4.95 -15.77
CA MET A 4 -35.20 5.14 -16.60
C MET A 4 -35.57 5.34 -18.08
N GLN A 5 -34.91 6.28 -18.74
CA GLN A 5 -34.91 6.44 -20.21
C GLN A 5 -33.54 6.00 -20.79
N PRO A 6 -33.51 5.36 -21.98
CA PRO A 6 -32.26 4.96 -22.64
C PRO A 6 -31.45 6.18 -23.15
N GLY A 7 -30.12 6.19 -22.93
CA GLY A 7 -29.22 7.18 -23.53
C GLY A 7 -28.53 8.15 -22.56
N LEU A 8 -28.77 8.04 -21.25
CA LEU A 8 -28.04 8.77 -20.22
C LEU A 8 -27.14 7.82 -19.43
N PRO A 9 -25.82 8.09 -19.30
CA PRO A 9 -25.00 7.38 -18.31
C PRO A 9 -25.61 7.62 -16.93
N GLU A 10 -25.68 6.56 -16.13
CA GLU A 10 -26.23 6.55 -14.77
C GLU A 10 -25.68 7.75 -13.98
N ARG A 11 -26.55 8.74 -13.70
CA ARG A 11 -26.24 9.88 -12.83
C ARG A 11 -26.79 9.59 -11.45
N HIS A 12 -25.94 8.99 -10.62
CA HIS A 12 -26.25 8.81 -9.21
C HIS A 12 -25.83 10.07 -8.46
N THR A 13 -26.80 10.91 -8.07
CA THR A 13 -26.60 12.00 -7.11
C THR A 13 -26.26 11.40 -5.75
N HIS A 14 -24.96 11.27 -5.48
CA HIS A 14 -24.47 10.77 -4.21
C HIS A 14 -24.44 11.92 -3.21
N ASP A 15 -25.40 11.95 -2.29
CA ASP A 15 -25.13 12.50 -0.97
C ASP A 15 -24.04 11.61 -0.33
N TYR A 16 -22.78 11.95 -0.56
CA TYR A 16 -21.66 11.24 0.01
C TYR A 16 -21.51 11.63 1.48
N ARG A 17 -22.14 10.87 2.37
CA ARG A 17 -21.92 11.00 3.82
C ARG A 17 -20.71 10.17 4.23
N ARG A 18 -19.63 10.81 4.67
CA ARG A 18 -18.42 10.12 5.14
C ARG A 18 -18.65 9.53 6.54
N HIS A 19 -18.70 8.21 6.65
CA HIS A 19 -18.93 7.49 7.92
C HIS A 19 -17.65 7.23 8.76
N GLY A 20 -16.56 7.97 8.49
CA GLY A 20 -15.26 7.82 9.15
C GLY A 20 -14.13 7.42 8.20
N THR A 21 -12.97 7.04 8.75
CA THR A 21 -11.79 6.61 8.00
C THR A 21 -11.14 5.37 8.62
N THR A 22 -10.40 4.63 7.79
CA THR A 22 -9.53 3.52 8.17
C THR A 22 -8.20 3.70 7.45
N THR A 23 -7.14 3.15 8.01
CA THR A 23 -5.82 3.08 7.41
C THR A 23 -5.56 1.66 6.96
N LEU A 24 -5.27 1.46 5.67
CA LEU A 24 -4.85 0.18 5.14
C LEU A 24 -3.32 0.12 5.09
N PHE A 25 -2.74 -0.82 5.82
CA PHE A 25 -1.35 -1.24 5.64
C PHE A 25 -1.33 -2.49 4.77
N ALA A 26 -0.38 -2.58 3.83
CA ALA A 26 -0.21 -3.73 2.97
C ALA A 26 1.28 -3.98 2.69
N ALA A 27 1.62 -5.26 2.55
CA ALA A 27 2.91 -5.77 2.12
C ALA A 27 2.63 -6.69 0.94
N LEU A 28 3.20 -6.34 -0.21
CA LEU A 28 3.09 -7.09 -1.46
C LEU A 28 4.32 -7.99 -1.60
N GLU A 29 4.09 -9.30 -1.72
CA GLU A 29 5.12 -10.24 -2.11
C GLU A 29 5.29 -10.22 -3.63
N ILE A 30 6.42 -9.70 -4.11
CA ILE A 30 6.64 -9.43 -5.54
C ILE A 30 6.55 -10.70 -6.39
N ALA A 31 7.15 -11.79 -5.91
CA ALA A 31 7.28 -13.04 -6.66
C ALA A 31 5.95 -13.76 -6.91
N THR A 32 4.95 -13.56 -6.05
CA THR A 32 3.64 -14.25 -6.13
C THR A 32 2.49 -13.29 -6.39
N GLY A 33 2.66 -12.01 -6.05
CA GLY A 33 1.59 -11.01 -6.00
C GLY A 33 0.71 -11.10 -4.76
N ALA A 34 1.01 -12.00 -3.82
CA ALA A 34 0.23 -12.16 -2.60
C ALA A 34 0.37 -10.91 -1.71
N VAL A 35 -0.72 -10.56 -1.02
CA VAL A 35 -0.76 -9.39 -0.15
C VAL A 35 -1.10 -9.78 1.28
N THR A 36 -0.20 -9.41 2.19
CA THR A 36 -0.49 -9.37 3.63
C THR A 36 -0.91 -7.96 4.00
N ALA A 37 -2.10 -7.79 4.58
CA ALA A 37 -2.64 -6.46 4.86
C ALA A 37 -3.39 -6.38 6.21
N ALA A 38 -3.56 -5.16 6.71
CA ALA A 38 -4.33 -4.88 7.90
C ALA A 38 -4.98 -3.50 7.84
N CYS A 39 -6.29 -3.46 8.14
CA CYS A 39 -7.00 -2.21 8.43
C CYS A 39 -6.76 -1.81 9.89
N LYS A 40 -6.38 -0.56 10.11
CA LYS A 40 -6.11 0.03 11.43
C LYS A 40 -6.86 1.36 11.57
N PRO A 41 -7.29 1.76 12.78
CA PRO A 41 -8.07 2.99 12.95
C PRO A 41 -7.25 4.27 12.73
N ARG A 42 -5.91 4.18 12.78
CA ARG A 42 -4.99 5.33 12.65
C ARG A 42 -3.74 4.94 11.85
N HIS A 43 -3.09 5.95 11.30
CA HIS A 43 -1.83 5.83 10.55
C HIS A 43 -0.66 6.36 11.39
N ARG A 44 -0.22 5.60 12.39
CA ARG A 44 0.94 5.95 13.24
C ARG A 44 1.91 4.78 13.37
N HIS A 45 3.06 5.05 13.97
CA HIS A 45 4.11 4.05 14.17
C HIS A 45 3.67 2.85 15.01
N GLN A 46 2.74 3.01 15.96
CA GLN A 46 2.21 1.89 16.76
C GLN A 46 1.45 0.90 15.88
N GLU A 47 0.54 1.42 15.05
CA GLU A 47 -0.23 0.61 14.11
C GLU A 47 0.68 -0.02 13.04
N PHE A 48 1.69 0.72 12.58
CA PHE A 48 2.70 0.21 11.66
C PHE A 48 3.55 -0.91 12.27
N LEU A 49 4.04 -0.76 13.51
CA LEU A 49 4.80 -1.81 14.21
C LEU A 49 3.95 -3.08 14.40
N ALA A 50 2.68 -2.91 14.74
CA ALA A 50 1.76 -4.04 14.85
C ALA A 50 1.58 -4.76 13.51
N PHE A 51 1.56 -4.01 12.40
CA PHE A 51 1.53 -4.56 11.05
C PHE A 51 2.85 -5.27 10.67
N LEU A 52 4.01 -4.68 10.94
CA LEU A 52 5.31 -5.32 10.72
C LEU A 52 5.43 -6.66 11.46
N LYS A 53 4.97 -6.72 12.71
CA LYS A 53 4.91 -7.97 13.47
C LYS A 53 3.96 -9.00 12.84
N GLN A 54 2.88 -8.56 12.19
CA GLN A 54 1.99 -9.45 11.44
C GLN A 54 2.68 -10.00 10.19
N VAL A 55 3.38 -9.16 9.42
CA VAL A 55 4.17 -9.61 8.25
C VAL A 55 5.23 -10.61 8.69
N ALA A 56 5.98 -10.32 9.76
CA ALA A 56 6.99 -11.24 10.28
C ALA A 56 6.42 -12.61 10.66
N ARG A 57 5.21 -12.67 11.22
CA ARG A 57 4.54 -13.94 11.54
C ARG A 57 4.01 -14.67 10.29
N ALA A 58 3.61 -13.94 9.26
CA ALA A 58 3.11 -14.53 8.01
C ALA A 58 4.23 -15.24 7.23
N TYR A 59 5.48 -14.79 7.39
CA TYR A 59 6.65 -15.37 6.72
C TYR A 59 7.71 -15.78 7.76
N PRO A 60 7.50 -16.90 8.49
CA PRO A 60 8.45 -17.40 9.47
C PRO A 60 9.66 -18.04 8.78
N GLY A 61 10.84 -17.96 9.42
CA GLY A 61 12.04 -18.68 8.99
C GLY A 61 12.74 -18.18 7.73
N GLN A 62 12.23 -17.13 7.08
CA GLN A 62 12.80 -16.57 5.85
C GLN A 62 13.46 -15.20 6.10
N GLU A 63 14.47 -14.89 5.29
CA GLU A 63 14.97 -13.52 5.15
C GLU A 63 13.92 -12.67 4.42
N LEU A 64 13.62 -11.50 4.98
CA LEU A 64 12.62 -10.58 4.47
C LEU A 64 13.28 -9.28 4.06
N HIS A 65 13.21 -8.94 2.78
CA HIS A 65 13.63 -7.64 2.26
C HIS A 65 12.41 -6.77 2.03
N LEU A 66 12.20 -5.81 2.91
CA LEU A 66 11.09 -4.86 2.85
C LEU A 66 11.55 -3.62 2.08
N VAL A 67 10.97 -3.37 0.90
CA VAL A 67 11.15 -2.12 0.17
C VAL A 67 10.03 -1.16 0.58
N MET A 68 10.39 0.02 1.09
CA MET A 68 9.43 0.95 1.68
C MET A 68 9.73 2.40 1.28
N ASP A 69 8.70 3.25 1.29
CA ASP A 69 8.88 4.69 1.15
C ASP A 69 9.55 5.33 2.39
N ASN A 70 9.90 6.60 2.27
CA ASN A 70 10.61 7.35 3.32
C ASN A 70 9.70 7.89 4.44
N TYR A 71 8.49 7.35 4.62
CA TYR A 71 7.55 7.88 5.60
C TYR A 71 8.11 7.90 7.03
N ALA A 72 7.90 9.02 7.74
CA ALA A 72 8.56 9.29 9.03
C ALA A 72 8.24 8.24 10.11
N ALA A 73 7.05 7.62 10.07
CA ALA A 73 6.68 6.58 11.03
C ALA A 73 7.58 5.33 10.93
N HIS A 74 8.17 5.06 9.76
CA HIS A 74 9.07 3.93 9.54
C HIS A 74 10.42 4.10 10.23
N LYS A 75 10.79 5.35 10.56
CA LYS A 75 12.12 5.70 11.09
C LYS A 75 12.12 5.94 12.60
N ARG A 76 11.00 5.68 13.27
CA ARG A 76 10.85 5.85 14.73
C ARG A 76 11.74 4.85 15.49
N ILE A 77 12.21 5.26 16.66
CA ILE A 77 13.16 4.46 17.46
C ILE A 77 12.58 3.09 17.80
N GLU A 78 11.28 3.01 18.08
CA GLU A 78 10.58 1.77 18.41
C GLU A 78 10.57 0.78 17.24
N ILE A 79 10.53 1.27 15.99
CA ILE A 79 10.64 0.44 14.80
C ILE A 79 12.08 -0.09 14.66
N ARG A 80 13.07 0.80 14.77
CA ARG A 80 14.49 0.43 14.68
C ARG A 80 14.89 -0.60 15.72
N THR A 81 14.57 -0.34 17.00
CA THR A 81 14.84 -1.28 18.10
C THR A 81 14.18 -2.64 17.90
N TRP A 82 12.99 -2.69 17.28
CA TRP A 82 12.37 -3.97 16.95
C TRP A 82 13.08 -4.67 15.79
N LEU A 83 13.47 -3.94 14.74
CA LEU A 83 14.24 -4.49 13.61
C LEU A 83 15.61 -5.01 14.04
N ASP A 84 16.32 -4.32 14.95
CA ASP A 84 17.61 -4.77 15.50
C ASP A 84 17.50 -6.14 16.20
N LYS A 85 16.32 -6.42 16.80
CA LYS A 85 16.01 -7.71 17.44
C LYS A 85 15.51 -8.77 16.45
N ASN A 86 15.29 -8.41 15.18
CA ASN A 86 14.78 -9.28 14.13
C ASN A 86 15.69 -9.20 12.89
N PRO A 87 16.96 -9.65 12.99
CA PRO A 87 18.00 -9.39 11.98
C PRO A 87 17.70 -9.99 10.61
N ARG A 88 16.79 -10.98 10.51
CA ARG A 88 16.30 -11.52 9.23
C ARG A 88 15.47 -10.53 8.41
N ILE A 89 15.06 -9.40 8.99
CA ILE A 89 14.20 -8.41 8.35
C ILE A 89 15.05 -7.20 7.98
N HIS A 90 15.32 -7.07 6.69
CA HIS A 90 16.09 -5.99 6.10
C HIS A 90 15.16 -4.94 5.50
N VAL A 91 15.29 -3.69 5.92
CA VAL A 91 14.50 -2.58 5.38
C VAL A 91 15.33 -1.77 4.40
N HIS A 92 14.80 -1.61 3.19
CA HIS A 92 15.36 -0.81 2.11
C HIS A 92 14.42 0.35 1.81
N PHE A 93 14.91 1.58 2.00
CA PHE A 93 14.14 2.76 1.66
C PHE A 93 14.33 3.13 0.20
N THR A 94 13.25 3.43 -0.51
CA THR A 94 13.35 3.98 -1.86
C THR A 94 14.11 5.31 -1.85
N PRO A 95 14.87 5.67 -2.89
CA PRO A 95 15.45 6.99 -3.04
C PRO A 95 14.40 8.11 -2.94
N THR A 96 14.83 9.33 -2.62
CA THR A 96 13.96 10.51 -2.69
C THR A 96 13.38 10.63 -4.10
N SER A 97 12.07 10.90 -4.21
CA SER A 97 11.33 10.92 -5.48
C SER A 97 11.28 9.56 -6.22
N GLY A 98 11.59 8.47 -5.52
CA GLY A 98 11.60 7.09 -6.02
C GLY A 98 10.34 6.27 -5.70
N SER A 99 9.20 6.89 -5.43
CA SER A 99 7.96 6.18 -5.02
C SER A 99 7.50 5.13 -6.04
N TRP A 100 7.80 5.34 -7.33
CA TRP A 100 7.53 4.36 -8.39
C TRP A 100 8.23 3.01 -8.21
N LEU A 101 9.25 2.89 -7.35
CA LEU A 101 9.87 1.62 -6.98
C LEU A 101 9.07 0.83 -5.95
N ASN A 102 8.19 1.51 -5.20
CA ASN A 102 7.36 0.92 -4.17
C ASN A 102 6.14 0.24 -4.81
N LEU A 103 6.31 -0.98 -5.33
CA LEU A 103 5.28 -1.68 -6.12
C LEU A 103 3.95 -1.92 -5.38
N VAL A 104 3.94 -1.90 -4.05
CA VAL A 104 2.68 -1.95 -3.28
C VAL A 104 1.77 -0.74 -3.59
N GLU A 105 2.31 0.40 -4.01
CA GLU A 105 1.53 1.57 -4.45
C GLU A 105 0.70 1.27 -5.71
N VAL A 106 1.22 0.42 -6.61
CA VAL A 106 0.46 -0.07 -7.77
C VAL A 106 -0.74 -0.90 -7.30
N TRP A 107 -0.52 -1.77 -6.30
CA TRP A 107 -1.60 -2.55 -5.71
C TRP A 107 -2.63 -1.69 -4.97
N PHE A 108 -2.19 -0.65 -4.26
CA PHE A 108 -3.10 0.32 -3.64
C PHE A 108 -4.00 1.00 -4.69
N GLY A 109 -3.45 1.39 -5.84
CA GLY A 109 -4.26 1.90 -6.94
C GLY A 109 -5.26 0.89 -7.52
N ILE A 110 -4.94 -0.41 -7.50
CA ILE A 110 -5.85 -1.47 -7.95
C ILE A 110 -7.04 -1.61 -6.99
N ILE A 111 -6.79 -1.80 -5.69
CA ILE A 111 -7.89 -1.92 -4.72
C ILE A 111 -8.73 -0.64 -4.64
N GLU A 112 -8.09 0.53 -4.78
CA GLU A 112 -8.80 1.81 -4.84
C GLU A 112 -9.81 1.81 -5.99
N ARG A 113 -9.37 1.52 -7.21
CA ARG A 113 -10.24 1.53 -8.40
C ARG A 113 -11.31 0.44 -8.37
N GLN A 114 -10.97 -0.76 -7.89
CA GLN A 114 -11.85 -1.93 -8.00
C GLN A 114 -12.81 -2.09 -6.82
N ALA A 115 -12.45 -1.64 -5.62
CA ALA A 115 -13.22 -1.91 -4.41
C ALA A 115 -13.65 -0.67 -3.64
N ILE A 116 -12.92 0.46 -3.74
CA ILE A 116 -13.13 1.62 -2.86
C ILE A 116 -13.84 2.75 -3.61
N HIS A 117 -13.34 3.18 -4.77
CA HIS A 117 -13.79 4.39 -5.45
C HIS A 117 -15.26 4.36 -5.90
N ARG A 118 -15.77 3.18 -6.23
CA ARG A 118 -17.17 2.97 -6.64
C ARG A 118 -18.05 2.41 -5.52
N GLY A 119 -17.52 2.25 -4.30
CA GLY A 119 -18.24 1.69 -3.17
C GLY A 119 -18.97 2.77 -2.37
N SER A 120 -20.23 2.52 -2.02
CA SER A 120 -20.93 3.25 -0.96
C SER A 120 -20.86 2.42 0.32
N PHE A 121 -20.41 3.02 1.43
CA PHE A 121 -20.16 2.31 2.69
C PHE A 121 -20.94 2.97 3.82
N GLY A 122 -21.83 2.21 4.47
CA GLY A 122 -22.64 2.72 5.58
C GLY A 122 -21.90 2.87 6.91
N SER A 123 -20.66 2.34 7.00
CA SER A 123 -19.80 2.45 8.18
C SER A 123 -18.33 2.08 7.88
N VAL A 124 -17.41 2.43 8.77
CA VAL A 124 -16.00 1.96 8.70
C VAL A 124 -15.92 0.43 8.79
N ARG A 125 -16.83 -0.23 9.53
CA ARG A 125 -16.88 -1.69 9.62
C ARG A 125 -17.21 -2.33 8.27
N ASP A 126 -18.16 -1.75 7.55
CA ASP A 126 -18.52 -2.20 6.20
C ASP A 126 -17.36 -2.02 5.22
N LEU A 127 -16.73 -0.84 5.20
CA LEU A 127 -15.51 -0.59 4.43
C LEU A 127 -14.40 -1.61 4.73
N ASN A 128 -14.11 -1.86 6.00
CA ASN A 128 -13.10 -2.86 6.41
C ASN A 128 -13.48 -4.27 5.96
N THR A 129 -14.76 -4.62 5.97
CA THR A 129 -15.25 -5.94 5.52
C THR A 129 -15.05 -6.10 4.02
N LYS A 130 -15.37 -5.06 3.23
CA LYS A 130 -15.17 -5.05 1.78
C LYS A 130 -13.69 -5.10 1.40
N ILE A 131 -12.83 -4.35 2.10
CA ILE A 131 -11.37 -4.41 1.90
C ILE A 131 -10.85 -5.84 2.17
N ARG A 132 -11.27 -6.47 3.27
CA ARG A 132 -10.86 -7.85 3.59
C ARG A 132 -11.32 -8.84 2.53
N ALA A 133 -12.59 -8.75 2.10
CA ALA A 133 -13.13 -9.61 1.05
C ALA A 133 -12.35 -9.44 -0.27
N PHE A 134 -12.01 -8.20 -0.64
CA PHE A 134 -11.18 -7.93 -1.81
C PHE A 134 -9.79 -8.57 -1.69
N ILE A 135 -9.12 -8.44 -0.54
CA ILE A 135 -7.80 -9.04 -0.32
C ILE A 135 -7.86 -10.57 -0.40
N THR A 136 -8.86 -11.20 0.21
CA THR A 136 -9.08 -12.65 0.10
C THR A 136 -9.28 -13.08 -1.35
N GLY A 137 -10.15 -12.38 -2.08
CA GLY A 137 -10.39 -12.65 -3.51
C GLY A 137 -9.16 -12.37 -4.38
N TRP A 138 -8.36 -11.37 -4.04
CA TRP A 138 -7.10 -11.05 -4.71
C TRP A 138 -6.07 -12.16 -4.52
N ASN A 139 -5.81 -12.58 -3.29
CA ASN A 139 -4.79 -13.60 -2.98
C ASN A 139 -5.11 -14.97 -3.60
N ASN A 140 -6.38 -15.28 -3.85
CA ASN A 140 -6.76 -16.52 -4.55
C ASN A 140 -6.42 -16.52 -6.05
N ARG A 141 -6.12 -15.36 -6.64
CA ARG A 141 -5.88 -15.18 -8.08
C ARG A 141 -4.69 -14.26 -8.37
N CYS A 142 -3.84 -14.03 -7.38
CA CYS A 142 -2.76 -13.07 -7.51
C CYS A 142 -1.72 -13.59 -8.50
N HIS A 143 -1.00 -12.64 -9.10
CA HIS A 143 0.06 -12.93 -10.04
C HIS A 143 1.27 -12.05 -9.71
N PRO A 144 2.48 -12.47 -10.11
CA PRO A 144 3.69 -11.73 -9.81
C PRO A 144 3.62 -10.28 -10.26
N PHE A 145 4.31 -9.40 -9.52
CA PHE A 145 4.56 -8.02 -9.92
C PHE A 145 5.99 -7.93 -10.42
N ALA A 146 6.23 -7.08 -11.41
CA ALA A 146 7.56 -6.86 -11.94
C ALA A 146 7.81 -5.36 -12.09
N TRP A 147 9.03 -4.95 -11.77
CA TRP A 147 9.50 -3.64 -12.21
C TRP A 147 9.65 -3.68 -13.73
N THR A 148 9.10 -2.67 -14.40
CA THR A 148 9.17 -2.56 -15.87
C THR A 148 10.52 -2.02 -16.36
N LYS A 149 11.35 -1.48 -15.46
CA LYS A 149 12.67 -0.93 -15.74
C LYS A 149 13.76 -1.87 -15.25
N THR A 150 14.86 -1.93 -15.98
CA THR A 150 16.02 -2.73 -15.57
C THR A 150 16.70 -2.11 -14.35
N PRO A 151 17.49 -2.89 -13.57
CA PRO A 151 18.28 -2.35 -12.46
C PRO A 151 19.16 -1.15 -12.86
N ASP A 152 19.79 -1.18 -14.05
CA ASP A 152 20.62 -0.08 -14.52
C ASP A 152 19.82 1.20 -14.79
N GLU A 153 18.63 1.07 -15.38
CA GLU A 153 17.72 2.19 -15.59
C GLU A 153 17.17 2.75 -14.27
N ILE A 154 16.91 1.86 -13.30
CA ILE A 154 16.51 2.21 -11.94
C ILE A 154 17.62 3.02 -11.27
N LEU A 155 18.86 2.52 -11.29
CA LEU A 155 20.02 3.15 -10.66
C LEU A 155 20.35 4.50 -11.30
N LYS A 156 20.31 4.60 -12.64
CA LYS A 156 20.53 5.85 -13.36
C LYS A 156 19.50 6.92 -13.00
N LYS A 157 18.22 6.54 -12.83
CA LYS A 157 17.16 7.47 -12.45
C LYS A 157 17.23 7.85 -10.95
N ALA A 158 17.62 6.90 -10.09
CA ALA A 158 17.81 7.12 -8.66
C ALA A 158 18.97 8.09 -8.36
N ASN A 159 20.06 8.00 -9.14
CA ASN A 159 21.27 8.81 -8.97
C ASN A 159 21.28 10.09 -9.82
N ARG A 160 20.12 10.64 -10.18
CA ARG A 160 20.06 11.86 -10.99
C ARG A 160 20.68 13.02 -10.19
N GLN A 161 21.78 13.58 -10.68
CA GLN A 161 22.42 14.75 -10.06
C GLN A 161 21.42 15.92 -10.00
N ASN A 162 21.38 16.62 -8.87
CA ASN A 162 20.62 17.86 -8.71
C ASN A 162 21.21 18.91 -9.65
N THR A 163 20.61 19.11 -10.82
CA THR A 163 20.85 20.31 -11.62
C THR A 163 20.02 21.45 -11.01
N SER A 164 20.43 21.94 -9.83
CA SER A 164 20.02 23.26 -9.36
C SER A 164 21.19 24.21 -9.64
N ASN A 165 21.32 24.60 -10.90
CA ASN A 165 22.01 25.84 -11.23
C ASN A 165 20.96 26.95 -11.14
N THR A 166 20.68 27.40 -9.92
CA THR A 166 20.06 28.71 -9.71
C THR A 166 21.15 29.60 -9.13
N VAL A 167 21.91 30.23 -10.03
CA VAL A 167 22.80 31.34 -9.67
C VAL A 167 21.89 32.55 -9.45
N HIS A 168 21.89 33.06 -8.22
CA HIS A 168 21.40 34.41 -7.90
C HIS A 168 22.46 35.43 -8.26
#